data_AF-A0A355GSV4-F1
#
_entry.id   AF-A0A355GSV4-F1
#
_cell.length_a   1.000
_cell.length_b   1.000
_cell.length_c   1.000
_cell.angle_alpha   90.00
_cell.angle_beta   90.00
_cell.angle_gamma   90.00
#
_symmetry.space_group_name_H-M   'P 1'
#
loop_
_entity.id
_entity.type
_entity.pdbx_description
1 polymer ?
#
loop_
_entity_poly.entity_id
_entity_poly.type
_entity_poly.pdbx_seq_one_letter_code
_entity_poly.pdbx_strand_id
1 'polypeptide(L)'
;KTPLVLTLRFLLDSARVGWEAISDVWVIENPSVFSAIIDSQLHSLRSLPPLVCPSGQPSIAAYRLMDQLAASGVRINYAGDFDIGGLEIGVAIAARYERLFRPWFYDTASYLWAIEQHRRSVDAVASAPQFDTAQLKRLQSLQIPWDEQLVGSMAKNRCLIYQETLIEKFVRFFECSTRALPD
;
A
#
# COMPACT_ATOMS: atom_id res chain seq x y z
N LYS A 1 7.13 -11.45 -15.90
CA LYS A 1 6.18 -11.38 -14.76
C LYS A 1 4.99 -10.57 -15.25
N THR A 2 3.81 -11.16 -15.46
CA THR A 2 2.66 -10.49 -16.11
C THR A 2 1.49 -10.39 -15.13
N PRO A 3 0.98 -9.18 -14.83
CA PRO A 3 -0.19 -9.01 -13.98
C PRO A 3 -1.43 -9.72 -14.54
N LEU A 4 -2.28 -10.23 -13.66
CA LEU A 4 -3.58 -10.80 -14.00
C LEU A 4 -4.69 -9.84 -13.53
N VAL A 5 -5.70 -9.64 -14.38
CA VAL A 5 -6.93 -8.95 -13.97
C VAL A 5 -7.93 -9.99 -13.50
N LEU A 6 -8.21 -9.99 -12.19
CA LEU A 6 -9.13 -10.95 -11.58
C LEU A 6 -10.53 -10.37 -11.44
N THR A 7 -11.50 -10.95 -12.16
CA THR A 7 -12.90 -10.56 -12.05
C THR A 7 -13.55 -11.18 -10.81
N LEU A 8 -14.65 -10.59 -10.32
CA LEU A 8 -15.42 -11.19 -9.23
C LEU A 8 -15.92 -12.60 -9.61
N ARG A 9 -16.32 -12.83 -10.86
CA ARG A 9 -16.78 -14.16 -11.32
C ARG A 9 -15.69 -15.21 -11.14
N PHE A 10 -14.45 -14.89 -11.50
CA PHE A 10 -13.30 -15.78 -11.29
C PHE A 10 -13.15 -16.14 -9.81
N LEU A 11 -13.25 -15.15 -8.92
CA LEU A 11 -13.07 -15.34 -7.48
C LEU A 11 -14.25 -16.07 -6.79
N LEU A 12 -15.44 -16.05 -7.38
CA LEU A 12 -16.60 -16.79 -6.88
C LEU A 12 -16.57 -18.27 -7.29
N ASP A 13 -16.05 -18.56 -8.47
CA ASP A 13 -15.92 -19.94 -8.98
C ASP A 13 -14.68 -20.64 -8.40
N SER A 14 -13.70 -19.86 -7.95
CA SER A 14 -12.42 -20.32 -7.42
C SER A 14 -12.48 -20.92 -6.00
N ALA A 15 -13.58 -21.53 -5.58
CA ALA A 15 -13.71 -22.26 -4.31
C ALA A 15 -12.67 -23.41 -4.13
N ARG A 16 -11.79 -23.62 -5.12
CA ARG A 16 -10.71 -24.62 -5.17
C ARG A 16 -9.31 -24.04 -5.39
N VAL A 17 -9.14 -22.71 -5.49
CA VAL A 17 -7.80 -22.14 -5.57
C VAL A 17 -7.21 -22.18 -4.17
N GLY A 18 -6.42 -23.24 -3.91
CA GLY A 18 -5.52 -23.25 -2.77
C GLY A 18 -4.48 -22.17 -3.01
N TRP A 19 -4.49 -21.12 -2.20
CA TRP A 19 -3.36 -20.20 -2.12
C TRP A 19 -2.21 -21.00 -1.49
N GLU A 20 -1.40 -21.66 -2.33
CA GLU A 20 -0.22 -22.41 -1.89
C GLU A 20 0.60 -21.57 -0.93
N ALA A 21 1.21 -22.19 0.10
CA ALA A 21 2.10 -21.69 1.16
C ALA A 21 2.55 -20.20 1.16
N ILE A 22 1.62 -19.25 1.01
CA ILE A 22 1.87 -17.81 1.06
C ILE A 22 1.61 -17.37 2.49
N SER A 23 2.55 -16.62 3.06
CA SER A 23 2.42 -16.05 4.41
C SER A 23 2.10 -14.55 4.40
N ASP A 24 2.36 -13.88 3.29
CA ASP A 24 2.22 -12.44 3.10
C ASP A 24 1.76 -12.12 1.68
N VAL A 25 0.87 -11.14 1.55
CA VAL A 25 0.55 -10.45 0.30
C VAL A 25 0.78 -8.96 0.47
N TRP A 26 1.26 -8.29 -0.58
CA TRP A 26 1.41 -6.84 -0.61
C TRP A 26 0.31 -6.20 -1.45
N VAL A 27 -0.49 -5.35 -0.83
CA VAL A 27 -1.57 -4.59 -1.44
C VAL A 27 -1.07 -3.17 -1.67
N ILE A 28 -0.85 -2.84 -2.94
CA ILE A 28 -0.32 -1.55 -3.40
C ILE A 28 -1.45 -0.83 -4.11
N GLU A 29 -1.94 0.26 -3.54
CA GLU A 29 -3.11 0.96 -4.06
C GLU A 29 -2.94 1.48 -5.50
N ASN A 30 -1.79 2.06 -5.82
CA ASN A 30 -1.57 2.81 -7.04
C ASN A 30 -1.01 1.93 -8.18
N PRO A 31 -1.67 1.88 -9.35
CA PRO A 31 -1.25 1.02 -10.46
C PRO A 31 0.10 1.42 -11.07
N SER A 32 0.46 2.71 -11.05
CA SER A 32 1.76 3.19 -11.53
C SER A 32 2.89 2.67 -10.65
N VAL A 33 2.70 2.69 -9.33
CA VAL A 33 3.67 2.19 -8.34
C VAL A 33 3.80 0.67 -8.44
N PHE A 34 2.67 -0.03 -8.55
CA PHE A 34 2.65 -1.48 -8.77
C PHE A 34 3.44 -1.88 -10.01
N SER A 35 3.25 -1.15 -11.12
CA SER A 35 3.97 -1.40 -12.37
C SER A 35 5.47 -1.15 -12.22
N ALA A 36 5.86 -0.03 -11.59
CA ALA A 36 7.27 0.30 -11.33
C ALA A 36 7.98 -0.79 -10.50
N ILE A 37 7.31 -1.38 -9.51
CA ILE A 37 7.85 -2.50 -8.73
C ILE A 37 8.08 -3.71 -9.62
N ILE A 38 7.10 -4.09 -10.45
CA ILE A 38 7.24 -5.24 -11.36
C ILE A 38 8.37 -5.04 -12.36
N ASP A 39 8.42 -3.86 -12.97
CA ASP A 39 9.41 -3.50 -13.99
C ASP A 39 10.83 -3.54 -13.42
N SER A 40 11.03 -3.07 -12.18
CA SER A 40 12.32 -3.14 -11.49
C SER A 40 12.81 -4.58 -11.28
N GLN A 41 11.91 -5.57 -11.30
CA GLN A 41 12.20 -6.96 -11.02
C GLN A 41 12.14 -7.86 -12.26
N LEU A 42 12.04 -7.30 -13.48
CA LEU A 42 11.94 -8.07 -14.72
C LEU A 42 13.19 -8.94 -14.99
N HIS A 43 14.37 -8.43 -14.65
CA HIS A 43 15.65 -9.13 -14.84
C HIS A 43 16.11 -9.91 -13.60
N SER A 44 15.33 -9.87 -12.52
CA SER A 44 15.65 -10.63 -11.30
C SER A 44 15.31 -12.11 -11.50
N LEU A 45 16.27 -12.99 -11.19
CA LEU A 45 16.08 -14.45 -11.20
C LEU A 45 15.09 -14.93 -10.12
N ARG A 46 14.73 -14.06 -9.17
CA ARG A 46 13.86 -14.41 -8.04
C ARG A 46 12.40 -14.06 -8.31
N SER A 47 11.50 -14.89 -7.78
CA SER A 47 10.07 -14.60 -7.83
C SER A 47 9.75 -13.39 -6.95
N LEU A 48 8.87 -12.52 -7.45
CA LEU A 48 8.24 -11.51 -6.60
C LEU A 48 7.29 -12.23 -5.64
N PRO A 49 7.16 -11.77 -4.38
CA PRO A 49 6.05 -12.21 -3.56
C PRO A 49 4.72 -11.81 -4.20
N PRO A 50 3.59 -12.40 -3.76
CA PRO A 50 2.27 -12.02 -4.25
C PRO A 50 1.99 -10.53 -4.04
N LEU A 51 1.66 -9.84 -5.13
CA LEU A 51 1.28 -8.43 -5.15
C LEU A 51 -0.17 -8.31 -5.64
N VAL A 52 -0.93 -7.40 -5.04
CA VAL A 52 -2.31 -7.07 -5.42
C VAL A 52 -2.43 -5.56 -5.60
N CYS A 53 -3.03 -5.12 -6.70
CA CYS A 53 -3.34 -3.71 -6.94
C CYS A 53 -4.85 -3.53 -7.08
N PRO A 54 -5.53 -2.91 -6.08
CA PRO A 54 -6.95 -2.58 -6.20
C PRO A 54 -7.21 -1.38 -7.12
N SER A 55 -6.18 -0.58 -7.44
CA SER A 55 -6.26 0.65 -8.24
C SER A 55 -7.17 1.71 -7.60
N GLY A 56 -6.87 2.08 -6.35
CA GLY A 56 -7.70 2.95 -5.51
C GLY A 56 -8.63 2.18 -4.56
N GLN A 57 -9.86 2.68 -4.38
CA GLN A 57 -10.88 2.06 -3.52
C GLN A 57 -11.09 0.58 -3.90
N PRO A 58 -10.87 -0.38 -2.98
CA PRO A 58 -11.00 -1.79 -3.32
C PRO A 58 -12.41 -2.15 -3.78
N SER A 59 -12.49 -2.79 -4.95
CA SER A 59 -13.73 -3.36 -5.47
C SER A 59 -14.19 -4.57 -4.65
N ILE A 60 -15.42 -5.04 -4.87
CA ILE A 60 -15.89 -6.30 -4.29
C ILE A 60 -14.98 -7.47 -4.67
N ALA A 61 -14.45 -7.48 -5.91
CA ALA A 61 -13.49 -8.51 -6.33
C ALA A 61 -12.20 -8.44 -5.50
N ALA A 62 -11.63 -7.25 -5.31
CA ALA A 62 -10.43 -7.07 -4.50
C ALA A 62 -10.66 -7.50 -3.04
N TYR A 63 -11.80 -7.13 -2.45
CA TYR A 63 -12.18 -7.62 -1.11
C TYR A 63 -12.35 -9.13 -1.08
N ARG A 64 -12.99 -9.75 -2.07
CA ARG A 64 -13.15 -11.22 -2.12
C ARG A 64 -11.82 -11.95 -2.20
N LEU A 65 -10.87 -11.43 -2.98
CA LEU A 65 -9.51 -11.98 -3.03
C LEU A 65 -8.83 -11.88 -1.66
N MET A 66 -8.82 -10.69 -1.05
CA MET A 66 -8.22 -10.49 0.26
C MET A 66 -8.91 -11.29 1.37
N ASP A 67 -10.23 -11.48 1.30
CA ASP A 67 -10.99 -12.35 2.21
C ASP A 67 -10.52 -13.81 2.12
N GLN A 68 -10.33 -14.33 0.90
CA GLN A 68 -9.86 -15.71 0.70
C GLN A 68 -8.41 -15.90 1.21
N LEU A 69 -7.56 -14.91 1.00
CA LEU A 69 -6.19 -14.89 1.51
C LEU A 69 -6.18 -14.82 3.04
N ALA A 70 -6.94 -13.90 3.64
CA ALA A 70 -7.05 -13.74 5.08
C ALA A 70 -7.62 -14.99 5.78
N ALA A 71 -8.61 -15.65 5.16
CA ALA A 71 -9.14 -16.92 5.64
C ALA A 71 -8.09 -18.04 5.67
N SER A 72 -7.07 -17.94 4.81
CA SER A 72 -5.92 -18.86 4.76
C SER A 72 -4.78 -18.43 5.71
N GLY A 73 -4.98 -17.38 6.52
CA GLY A 73 -3.98 -16.87 7.46
C GLY A 73 -2.92 -15.95 6.84
N VAL A 74 -3.08 -15.56 5.58
CA VAL A 74 -2.15 -14.65 4.88
C VAL A 74 -2.24 -13.25 5.49
N ARG A 75 -1.09 -12.65 5.78
CA ARG A 75 -1.01 -11.26 6.24
C ARG A 75 -1.17 -10.29 5.06
N ILE A 76 -1.95 -9.25 5.29
CA ILE A 76 -2.24 -8.20 4.31
C ILE A 76 -1.34 -7.00 4.61
N ASN A 77 -0.26 -6.87 3.85
CA ASN A 77 0.67 -5.74 3.93
C ASN A 77 0.16 -4.64 3.01
N TYR A 78 -0.39 -3.55 3.56
CA TYR A 78 -1.01 -2.49 2.76
C TYR A 78 -0.19 -1.20 2.79
N ALA A 79 -0.06 -0.58 1.62
CA ALA A 79 0.39 0.79 1.45
C ALA A 79 -0.61 1.55 0.59
N GLY A 80 -0.90 2.79 0.99
CA GLY A 80 -1.73 3.74 0.24
C GLY A 80 -1.08 5.11 0.14
N ASP A 81 -1.82 6.08 -0.37
CA ASP A 81 -1.44 7.49 -0.34
C ASP A 81 -1.56 8.07 1.08
N PHE A 82 -0.74 9.07 1.40
CA PHE A 82 -0.93 9.89 2.60
C PHE A 82 -1.84 11.08 2.29
N ASP A 83 -3.09 10.76 1.97
CA ASP A 83 -4.20 11.69 1.87
C ASP A 83 -5.42 11.13 2.64
N ILE A 84 -6.58 11.78 2.54
CA ILE A 84 -7.78 11.30 3.24
C ILE A 84 -8.28 9.99 2.65
N GLY A 85 -8.27 9.85 1.32
CA GLY A 85 -8.83 8.68 0.64
C GLY A 85 -8.01 7.43 0.91
N GLY A 86 -6.69 7.52 0.77
CA GLY A 86 -5.76 6.45 1.12
C GLY A 86 -5.87 6.04 2.58
N LEU A 87 -5.96 7.01 3.51
CA LEU A 87 -6.12 6.70 4.94
C LEU A 87 -7.46 6.00 5.22
N GLU A 88 -8.55 6.42 4.59
CA GLU A 88 -9.86 5.79 4.75
C GLU A 88 -9.87 4.35 4.21
N ILE A 89 -9.21 4.10 3.06
CA ILE A 89 -9.02 2.75 2.54
C ILE A 89 -8.21 1.91 3.53
N GLY A 90 -7.09 2.45 4.02
CA GLY A 90 -6.24 1.78 5.01
C GLY A 90 -6.99 1.43 6.30
N VAL A 91 -7.81 2.34 6.82
CA VAL A 91 -8.66 2.11 8.01
C VAL A 91 -9.69 1.03 7.74
N ALA A 92 -10.36 1.04 6.58
CA ALA A 92 -11.33 0.01 6.21
C ALA A 92 -10.68 -1.38 6.11
N ILE A 93 -9.50 -1.48 5.49
CA ILE A 93 -8.72 -2.72 5.38
C ILE A 93 -8.25 -3.18 6.77
N ALA A 94 -7.72 -2.28 7.59
CA ALA A 94 -7.27 -2.58 8.95
C ALA A 94 -8.39 -3.10 9.84
N ALA A 95 -9.56 -2.44 9.80
CA ALA A 95 -10.75 -2.86 10.54
C ALA A 95 -11.27 -4.23 10.07
N ARG A 96 -11.17 -4.54 8.77
CA ARG A 96 -11.66 -5.80 8.21
C ARG A 96 -10.76 -7.00 8.53
N TYR A 97 -9.44 -6.82 8.53
CA TYR A 97 -8.48 -7.93 8.67
C TYR A 97 -7.75 -7.96 10.01
N GLU A 98 -7.90 -6.93 10.84
CA GLU A 98 -7.43 -6.87 12.23
C GLU A 98 -5.97 -7.33 12.37
N ARG A 99 -5.73 -8.42 13.12
CA ARG A 99 -4.41 -8.99 13.38
C ARG A 99 -3.65 -9.44 12.13
N LEU A 100 -4.29 -9.56 10.97
CA LEU A 100 -3.65 -9.89 9.70
C LEU A 100 -3.22 -8.65 8.92
N PHE A 101 -3.72 -7.47 9.25
CA PHE A 101 -3.31 -6.22 8.63
C PHE A 101 -1.92 -5.78 9.10
N ARG A 102 -1.08 -5.32 8.17
CA ARG A 102 0.21 -4.70 8.46
C ARG A 102 0.33 -3.40 7.65
N PRO A 103 0.58 -2.25 8.31
CA PRO A 103 0.95 -1.04 7.58
C PRO A 103 2.35 -1.22 6.99
N TRP A 104 2.46 -1.25 5.66
CA TRP A 104 3.74 -1.42 4.99
C TRP A 104 4.20 -0.07 4.45
N PHE A 105 5.24 0.52 5.07
CA PHE A 105 5.66 1.91 4.83
C PHE A 105 4.50 2.91 4.93
N TYR A 106 3.51 2.60 5.76
CA TYR A 106 2.28 3.36 5.90
C TYR A 106 2.15 3.92 7.32
N ASP A 107 3.19 4.65 7.72
CA ASP A 107 3.39 5.18 9.07
C ASP A 107 3.97 6.61 9.02
N THR A 108 4.06 7.23 10.19
CA THR A 108 4.60 8.57 10.40
C THR A 108 6.03 8.68 9.89
N ALA A 109 6.86 7.67 10.12
CA ALA A 109 8.24 7.66 9.68
C ALA A 109 8.36 7.71 8.15
N SER A 110 7.50 6.98 7.46
CA SER A 110 7.45 6.93 6.00
C SER A 110 6.88 8.23 5.40
N TYR A 111 5.86 8.80 6.04
CA TYR A 111 5.33 10.12 5.67
C TYR A 111 6.41 11.22 5.76
N LEU A 112 7.10 11.31 6.90
CA LEU A 112 8.15 12.32 7.11
C LEU A 112 9.33 12.12 6.17
N TRP A 113 9.71 10.86 5.91
CA TRP A 113 10.73 10.55 4.91
C TRP A 113 10.34 11.05 3.52
N ALA A 114 9.08 10.85 3.12
CA ALA A 114 8.60 11.27 1.80
C ALA A 114 8.53 12.79 1.65
N ILE A 115 8.10 13.52 2.69
CA ILE A 115 8.18 14.99 2.73
C ILE A 115 9.61 15.45 2.47
N GLU A 116 10.57 14.81 3.13
CA GLU A 116 11.96 15.19 3.00
C GLU A 116 12.50 14.91 1.59
N GLN A 117 12.08 13.81 0.93
CA GLN A 117 12.42 13.57 -0.47
C GLN A 117 11.84 14.65 -1.40
N HIS A 118 10.59 15.05 -1.18
CA HIS A 118 10.01 16.15 -1.95
C HIS A 118 10.81 17.44 -1.78
N ARG A 119 11.17 17.84 -0.55
CA ARG A 119 11.96 19.05 -0.29
C ARG A 119 13.33 19.06 -0.98
N ARG A 120 13.93 17.90 -1.18
CA ARG A 120 15.24 17.76 -1.86
C ARG A 120 15.16 17.89 -3.37
N SER A 121 13.99 17.67 -3.97
CA SER A 121 13.83 17.87 -5.42
C SER A 121 13.80 19.37 -5.73
N VAL A 122 14.71 19.80 -6.60
CA VAL A 122 15.06 21.21 -6.88
C VAL A 122 13.87 22.03 -7.38
N ASP A 123 12.80 21.37 -7.85
CA ASP A 123 11.57 21.98 -8.37
C ASP A 123 10.38 22.01 -7.39
N ALA A 124 10.49 21.44 -6.18
CA ALA A 124 9.31 21.12 -5.35
C ALA A 124 9.16 21.88 -4.03
N VAL A 125 10.05 22.83 -3.70
CA VAL A 125 9.95 23.60 -2.45
C VAL A 125 8.63 24.41 -2.35
N ALA A 126 7.88 24.54 -3.46
CA ALA A 126 6.57 25.19 -3.51
C ALA A 126 5.39 24.32 -4.03
N SER A 127 5.56 23.04 -4.39
CA SER A 127 4.58 22.36 -5.28
C SER A 127 3.99 21.03 -4.79
N ALA A 128 4.32 20.56 -3.58
CA ALA A 128 3.60 19.40 -3.03
C ALA A 128 2.14 19.78 -2.79
N PRO A 129 1.15 18.96 -3.21
CA PRO A 129 -0.25 19.24 -2.95
C PRO A 129 -0.47 19.41 -1.44
N GLN A 130 -1.28 20.39 -1.05
CA GLN A 130 -1.53 20.70 0.35
C GLN A 130 -2.97 20.41 0.74
N PHE A 131 -3.18 20.01 2.00
CA PHE A 131 -4.51 19.84 2.54
C PHE A 131 -5.19 21.21 2.65
N ASP A 132 -6.39 21.32 2.09
CA ASP A 132 -7.24 22.48 2.35
C ASP A 132 -7.82 22.43 3.78
N THR A 133 -8.54 23.49 4.17
CA THR A 133 -9.10 23.61 5.52
C THR A 133 -10.15 22.54 5.83
N ALA A 134 -10.96 22.14 4.85
CA ALA A 134 -11.98 21.11 5.03
C ALA A 134 -11.33 19.73 5.16
N GLN A 135 -10.32 19.46 4.34
CA GLN A 135 -9.52 18.25 4.40
C GLN A 135 -8.78 18.12 5.73
N LEU A 136 -8.16 19.18 6.25
CA LEU A 136 -7.51 19.14 7.57
C LEU A 136 -8.49 18.79 8.70
N LYS A 137 -9.70 19.34 8.67
CA LYS A 137 -10.74 18.99 9.65
C LYS A 137 -11.13 17.51 9.55
N ARG A 138 -11.31 17.00 8.34
CA ARG A 138 -11.64 15.58 8.12
C ARG A 138 -10.50 14.66 8.56
N LEU A 139 -9.26 14.99 8.19
CA LEU A 139 -8.05 14.29 8.63
C LEU A 139 -7.99 14.19 10.17
N GLN A 140 -8.25 15.28 10.88
CA GLN A 140 -8.26 15.31 12.35
C GLN A 140 -9.38 14.48 12.98
N SER A 141 -10.42 14.14 12.23
CA SER A 141 -11.49 13.25 12.71
C SER A 141 -11.19 11.76 12.48
N LEU A 142 -10.17 11.43 11.67
CA LEU A 142 -9.78 10.06 11.41
C LEU A 142 -9.05 9.46 12.60
N GLN A 143 -9.32 8.18 12.86
CA GLN A 143 -8.57 7.36 13.80
C GLN A 143 -7.73 6.38 12.99
N ILE A 144 -6.42 6.42 13.20
CA ILE A 144 -5.45 5.56 12.52
C ILE A 144 -4.97 4.51 13.53
N PRO A 145 -5.55 3.30 13.53
CA PRO A 145 -5.34 2.33 14.61
C PRO A 145 -3.91 1.76 14.67
N TRP A 146 -3.12 1.93 13.60
CA TRP A 146 -1.74 1.44 13.54
C TRP A 146 -0.68 2.51 13.85
N ASP A 147 -1.05 3.80 13.88
CA ASP A 147 -0.12 4.89 14.17
C ASP A 147 -0.88 6.14 14.65
N GLU A 148 -0.84 6.38 15.96
CA GLU A 148 -1.49 7.53 16.61
C GLU A 148 -0.87 8.88 16.23
N GLN A 149 0.38 8.91 15.75
CA GLN A 149 1.12 10.13 15.46
C GLN A 149 0.91 10.61 14.02
N LEU A 150 0.39 9.74 13.15
CA LEU A 150 0.32 9.99 11.71
C LEU A 150 -0.56 11.20 11.39
N VAL A 151 -1.78 11.24 11.94
CA VAL A 151 -2.72 12.35 11.75
C VAL A 151 -2.13 13.68 12.21
N GLY A 152 -1.51 13.69 13.39
CA GLY A 152 -0.86 14.89 13.93
C GLY A 152 0.31 15.37 13.06
N SER A 153 1.13 14.45 12.58
CA SER A 153 2.26 14.74 11.69
C SER A 153 1.80 15.27 10.33
N MET A 154 0.74 14.68 9.76
CA MET A 154 0.14 15.13 8.51
C MET A 154 -0.51 16.51 8.65
N ALA A 155 -1.26 16.74 9.73
CA ALA A 155 -1.88 18.05 9.99
C ALA A 155 -0.85 19.17 10.23
N LYS A 156 0.30 18.84 10.85
CA LYS A 156 1.40 19.78 11.08
C LYS A 156 2.10 20.19 9.78
N ASN A 157 2.41 19.22 8.91
CA ASN A 157 3.15 19.49 7.68
C ASN A 157 2.24 19.94 6.53
N ARG A 158 0.95 19.59 6.57
CA ARG A 158 -0.10 19.95 5.60
C ARG A 158 0.16 19.46 4.17
N CYS A 159 1.13 18.58 3.94
CA CYS A 159 1.44 18.03 2.63
C CYS A 159 0.70 16.71 2.42
N LEU A 160 0.04 16.57 1.26
CA LEU A 160 -0.34 15.28 0.71
C LEU A 160 0.91 14.62 0.13
N ILE A 161 1.02 13.31 0.30
CA ILE A 161 2.10 12.53 -0.32
C ILE A 161 1.45 11.39 -1.08
N TYR A 162 1.63 11.39 -2.40
CA TYR A 162 1.25 10.27 -3.23
C TYR A 162 2.28 9.14 -3.14
N GLN A 163 1.81 7.92 -3.33
CA GLN A 163 2.56 6.69 -3.18
C GLN A 163 3.76 6.60 -4.13
N GLU A 164 3.75 7.31 -5.27
CA GLU A 164 4.88 7.41 -6.21
C GLU A 164 6.17 7.90 -5.54
N THR A 165 6.05 8.76 -4.52
CA THR A 165 7.19 9.28 -3.76
C THR A 165 7.93 8.17 -3.01
N LEU A 166 7.26 7.04 -2.76
CA LEU A 166 7.80 5.88 -2.05
C LEU A 166 8.35 4.79 -2.98
N ILE A 167 8.29 4.95 -4.32
CA ILE A 167 8.74 3.92 -5.28
C ILE A 167 10.16 3.44 -4.96
N GLU A 168 11.10 4.36 -4.69
CA GLU A 168 12.49 3.99 -4.37
C GLU A 168 12.56 3.08 -3.12
N LYS A 169 11.78 3.39 -2.08
CA LYS A 169 11.70 2.57 -0.87
C LYS A 169 11.13 1.19 -1.17
N PHE A 170 10.06 1.11 -1.96
CA PHE A 170 9.38 -0.14 -2.29
C PHE A 170 10.26 -1.06 -3.14
N VAL A 171 10.89 -0.51 -4.17
CA VAL A 171 11.82 -1.25 -5.03
C VAL A 171 12.98 -1.80 -4.20
N ARG A 172 13.63 -0.96 -3.39
CA ARG A 172 14.73 -1.40 -2.50
C ARG A 172 14.28 -2.48 -1.52
N PHE A 173 13.07 -2.36 -0.97
CA PHE A 173 12.52 -3.39 -0.09
C PHE A 173 12.46 -4.75 -0.78
N PHE A 174 11.94 -4.81 -2.02
CA PHE A 174 11.88 -6.08 -2.74
C PHE A 174 13.24 -6.56 -3.24
N GLU A 175 14.16 -5.67 -3.60
CA GLU A 175 15.55 -6.04 -3.94
C GLU A 175 16.32 -6.62 -2.75
N CYS A 176 16.12 -6.09 -1.54
CA CYS A 176 16.80 -6.57 -0.33
C CYS A 176 16.11 -7.79 0.28
N SER A 177 14.77 -7.80 0.35
CA SER A 177 14.00 -8.90 0.95
C SER A 177 14.11 -10.19 0.13
N THR A 178 14.32 -10.07 -1.18
CA THR A 178 14.59 -11.23 -2.04
C THR A 178 15.99 -11.83 -1.83
N ARG A 179 16.94 -11.13 -1.19
CA ARG A 179 18.26 -11.72 -0.85
C ARG A 179 18.20 -12.75 0.28
N ALA A 180 17.11 -12.81 1.05
CA ALA A 180 17.00 -13.61 2.27
C ALA A 180 16.22 -14.94 2.10
N LEU A 181 15.74 -15.26 0.90
CA LEU A 181 15.07 -16.54 0.63
C LEU A 181 16.09 -17.52 0.04
N PRO A 182 16.45 -18.63 0.74
CA PRO A 182 17.26 -19.67 0.13
C PRO A 182 16.53 -20.28 -1.07
N ASP A 183 17.31 -20.68 -2.08
CA ASP A 183 16.83 -21.36 -3.29
C ASP A 183 16.12 -22.69 -2.98
#